data_AF-A0A6V8KZN9-F1
#
_entry.id   AF-A0A6V8KZN9-F1
#
_cell.length_a   1.000
_cell.length_b   1.000
_cell.length_c   1.000
_cell.angle_alpha   90.00
_cell.angle_beta   90.00
_cell.angle_gamma   90.00
#
_symmetry.space_group_name_H-M   'P 1'
#
loop_
_entity.id
_entity.type
_entity.pdbx_description
1 polymer ?
#
loop_
_entity_poly.entity_id
_entity_poly.type
_entity_poly.pdbx_seq_one_letter_code
_entity_poly.pdbx_strand_id
1 'polypeptide(L)'
;MATVRGTSTVLLRRLAVRTDGADTIVGRVDSGEFIAVPPVGARALALLAEGVTVQDAERTIAENTGEQVDLAEFVEDLLALGFIAELDGHPQPGQPAMRVSLPWLRPRHVGWLLSRTFLAAFASITVAGLVVAFLSRAPLPSYHALLWSGHGSVVLVTHAAIGWVLLYLHELAHLAAARAAGVPGRIRLGTRLQFLVAETDVSGVWASPGGTA
;
A
#
# COMPACT_ATOMS: atom_id res chain seq x y z
N MET A 1 15.27 -10.55 22.78
CA MET A 1 15.41 -9.49 21.78
C MET A 1 16.74 -8.81 22.02
N ALA A 2 17.45 -8.40 20.97
CA ALA A 2 18.67 -7.62 21.15
C ALA A 2 18.27 -6.26 21.76
N THR A 3 18.86 -5.90 22.90
CA THR A 3 18.56 -4.63 23.58
C THR A 3 19.34 -3.52 22.90
N VAL A 4 18.66 -2.48 22.45
CA VAL A 4 19.31 -1.31 21.86
C VAL A 4 19.93 -0.47 22.97
N ARG A 5 21.17 -0.01 22.77
CA ARG A 5 21.88 0.86 23.72
C ARG A 5 22.25 2.16 23.03
N GLY A 6 22.56 3.20 23.81
CA GLY A 6 23.04 4.47 23.26
C GLY A 6 24.29 4.33 22.39
N THR A 7 25.18 3.38 22.72
CA THR A 7 26.38 3.09 21.91
C THR A 7 26.10 2.20 20.70
N SER A 8 24.86 1.75 20.50
CA SER A 8 24.55 0.84 19.42
C SER A 8 24.63 1.54 18.06
N THR A 9 25.02 0.79 17.05
CA THR A 9 25.07 1.22 15.64
C THR A 9 24.15 0.34 14.81
N VAL A 10 23.54 0.91 13.79
CA VAL A 10 22.58 0.21 12.93
C VAL A 10 22.98 0.31 11.48
N LEU A 11 22.75 -0.77 10.74
CA LEU A 11 22.75 -0.76 9.28
C LEU A 11 21.31 -0.90 8.82
N LEU A 12 20.76 0.14 8.17
CA LEU A 12 19.42 0.09 7.62
C LEU A 12 19.38 -0.76 6.34
N ARG A 13 18.28 -1.47 6.13
CA ARG A 13 17.97 -2.07 4.82
C ARG A 13 17.67 -0.97 3.80
N ARG A 14 17.48 -1.36 2.54
CA ARG A 14 17.05 -0.43 1.50
C ARG A 14 15.60 0.00 1.76
N LEU A 15 15.44 1.21 2.29
CA LEU A 15 14.13 1.82 2.53
C LEU A 15 13.76 2.74 1.36
N ALA A 16 12.49 2.67 0.94
CA ALA A 16 11.86 3.70 0.13
C ALA A 16 11.42 4.84 1.05
N VAL A 17 11.65 6.07 0.63
CA VAL A 17 11.34 7.28 1.40
C VAL A 17 10.56 8.24 0.52
N ARG A 18 9.44 8.76 1.02
CA ARG A 18 8.60 9.73 0.31
C ARG A 18 7.99 10.72 1.29
N THR A 19 8.09 12.01 1.00
CA THR A 19 7.38 13.05 1.77
C THR A 19 5.89 13.04 1.43
N ASP A 20 5.04 13.11 2.45
CA ASP A 20 3.59 13.16 2.31
C ASP A 20 2.98 14.14 3.32
N GLY A 21 2.62 15.34 2.85
CA GLY A 21 2.20 16.43 3.72
C GLY A 21 3.32 16.84 4.69
N ALA A 22 3.03 16.77 5.99
CA ALA A 22 3.99 17.08 7.05
C ALA A 22 4.86 15.88 7.43
N ASP A 23 4.44 14.66 7.09
CA ASP A 23 5.13 13.43 7.48
C ASP A 23 5.97 12.88 6.33
N THR A 24 6.84 11.93 6.66
CA THR A 24 7.62 11.17 5.70
C THR A 24 7.23 9.70 5.79
N ILE A 25 6.80 9.14 4.67
CA ILE A 25 6.51 7.71 4.55
C ILE A 25 7.83 6.98 4.27
N VAL A 26 8.14 6.00 5.12
CA VAL A 26 9.35 5.18 5.03
C VAL A 26 8.95 3.72 5.07
N GLY A 27 9.51 2.91 4.18
CA GLY A 27 9.22 1.47 4.22
C GLY A 27 9.95 0.61 3.21
N ARG A 28 9.61 -0.66 3.23
CA ARG A 28 10.22 -1.72 2.43
C ARG A 28 9.23 -2.25 1.40
N VAL A 29 9.53 -2.04 0.12
CA VAL A 29 8.68 -2.51 -0.99
C VAL A 29 8.58 -4.03 -1.02
N ASP A 30 9.64 -4.73 -0.61
CA ASP A 30 9.71 -6.19 -0.66
C ASP A 30 8.89 -6.87 0.44
N SER A 31 8.82 -6.30 1.66
CA SER A 31 7.92 -6.77 2.71
C SER A 31 6.51 -6.17 2.63
N GLY A 32 6.36 -5.01 1.98
CA GLY A 32 5.11 -4.25 1.96
C GLY A 32 4.88 -3.39 3.21
N GLU A 33 5.88 -3.31 4.10
CA GLU A 33 5.77 -2.64 5.39
C GLU A 33 6.18 -1.16 5.27
N PHE A 34 5.30 -0.25 5.67
CA PHE A 34 5.50 1.20 5.60
C PHE A 34 4.99 1.87 6.88
N ILE A 35 5.71 2.89 7.34
CA ILE A 35 5.33 3.75 8.46
C ILE A 35 5.36 5.21 8.02
N ALA A 36 4.48 6.02 8.62
CA ALA A 36 4.61 7.47 8.58
C ALA A 36 5.46 7.90 9.78
N VAL A 37 6.52 8.65 9.52
CA VAL A 37 7.35 9.25 10.58
C VAL A 37 7.28 10.77 10.49
N PRO A 38 7.25 11.47 11.63
CA PRO A 38 7.35 12.93 11.63
C PRO A 38 8.73 13.38 11.13
N PRO A 39 8.93 14.68 10.83
CA PRO A 39 10.21 15.21 10.34
C PRO A 39 11.41 14.84 11.21
N VAL A 40 11.24 14.82 12.53
CA VAL A 40 12.30 14.41 13.48
C VAL A 40 12.70 12.94 13.32
N GLY A 41 11.74 12.04 13.07
CA GLY A 41 12.00 10.63 12.80
C GLY A 41 12.68 10.40 11.45
N ALA A 42 12.30 11.17 10.42
CA ALA A 42 12.98 11.15 9.13
C ALA A 42 14.44 11.60 9.24
N ARG A 43 14.72 12.63 10.06
CA ARG A 43 16.08 13.06 10.38
C ARG A 43 16.85 12.00 11.14
N ALA A 44 16.24 11.36 12.13
CA ALA A 44 16.85 10.26 12.87
C ALA A 44 17.27 9.12 11.95
N LEU A 45 16.40 8.70 11.02
CA LEU A 45 16.73 7.70 10.02
C LEU A 45 17.91 8.10 9.13
N ALA A 46 17.99 9.37 8.72
CA ALA A 46 19.11 9.87 7.92
C ALA A 46 20.43 9.79 8.70
N LEU A 47 20.44 10.21 9.98
CA LEU A 47 21.63 10.13 10.84
C LEU A 47 22.04 8.68 11.09
N LEU A 48 21.09 7.81 11.44
CA LEU A 48 21.34 6.39 11.65
C LEU A 48 21.89 5.70 10.38
N ALA A 49 21.48 6.15 9.19
CA ALA A 49 22.03 5.65 7.92
C ALA A 49 23.50 6.04 7.68
N GLU A 50 24.01 7.08 8.36
CA GLU A 50 25.43 7.46 8.33
C GLU A 50 26.30 6.55 9.22
N GLY A 51 25.69 5.66 10.00
CA GLY A 51 26.39 4.71 10.86
C GLY A 51 26.88 5.28 12.19
N VAL A 52 26.38 6.46 12.58
CA VAL A 52 26.62 7.02 13.93
C VAL A 52 25.91 6.21 15.00
N THR A 53 26.33 6.37 16.26
CA THR A 53 25.66 5.71 17.38
C THR A 53 24.28 6.31 17.64
N VAL A 54 23.38 5.54 18.25
CA VAL A 54 22.04 6.01 18.66
C VAL A 54 22.14 7.29 19.51
N GLN A 55 23.05 7.32 20.47
CA GLN A 55 23.27 8.47 21.35
C GLN A 55 23.84 9.69 20.61
N ASP A 56 24.73 9.47 19.64
CA ASP A 56 25.25 10.58 18.84
C ASP A 56 24.15 11.20 17.97
N ALA A 57 23.29 10.36 17.39
CA ALA A 57 22.13 10.82 16.64
C ALA A 57 21.15 11.61 17.52
N GLU A 58 20.85 11.13 18.74
CA GLU A 58 20.01 11.86 19.72
C GLU A 58 20.59 13.24 20.02
N ARG A 59 21.90 13.31 20.33
CA ARG A 59 22.59 14.57 20.59
C ARG A 59 22.51 15.52 19.40
N THR A 60 22.77 15.03 18.18
CA THR A 60 22.68 15.85 16.97
C THR A 60 21.25 16.35 16.73
N ILE A 61 20.22 15.56 17.01
CA ILE A 61 18.82 16.01 16.90
C ILE A 61 18.53 17.08 17.93
N ALA A 62 18.90 16.87 19.19
CA ALA A 62 18.69 17.83 20.27
C ALA A 62 19.39 19.16 20.01
N GLU A 63 20.62 19.14 19.48
CA GLU A 63 21.36 20.36 19.11
C GLU A 63 20.69 21.14 17.97
N ASN A 64 20.13 20.45 16.98
CA ASN A 64 19.56 21.07 15.79
C ASN A 64 18.10 21.51 15.94
N THR A 65 17.32 20.81 16.78
CA THR A 65 15.87 21.00 16.90
C THR A 65 15.44 21.48 18.29
N GLY A 66 16.28 21.27 19.31
CA GLY A 66 15.92 21.49 20.71
C GLY A 66 15.04 20.38 21.31
N GLU A 67 14.69 19.35 20.53
CA GLU A 67 13.85 18.24 20.98
C GLU A 67 14.69 17.08 21.52
N GLN A 68 14.29 16.53 22.66
CA GLN A 68 14.84 15.29 23.20
C GLN A 68 13.98 14.12 22.71
N VAL A 69 14.61 13.15 22.07
CA VAL A 69 13.94 11.97 21.49
C VAL A 69 14.57 10.70 22.06
N ASP A 70 13.75 9.67 22.26
CA ASP A 70 14.23 8.32 22.59
C ASP A 70 14.45 7.56 21.28
N LEU A 71 15.69 7.56 20.79
CA LEU A 71 16.03 6.81 19.58
C LEU A 71 16.25 5.33 19.87
N ALA A 72 16.47 4.93 21.13
CA ALA A 72 16.57 3.52 21.47
C ALA A 72 15.23 2.80 21.24
N GLU A 73 14.13 3.37 21.74
CA GLU A 73 12.77 2.87 21.51
C GLU A 73 12.44 2.88 20.01
N PHE A 74 12.75 3.97 19.30
CA PHE A 74 12.52 4.05 17.86
C PHE A 74 13.29 2.97 17.07
N VAL A 75 14.54 2.68 17.43
CA VAL A 75 15.34 1.63 16.78
C VAL A 75 14.78 0.23 17.10
N GLU A 76 14.24 0.02 18.30
CA GLU A 76 13.54 -1.23 18.63
C GLU A 76 12.30 -1.45 17.76
N ASP A 77 11.53 -0.39 17.51
CA ASP A 77 10.39 -0.43 16.57
C ASP A 77 10.86 -0.74 15.14
N LEU A 78 11.92 -0.08 14.66
CA LEU A 78 12.51 -0.38 13.34
C LEU A 78 13.04 -1.82 13.23
N LEU A 79 13.55 -2.38 14.33
CA LEU A 79 13.96 -3.77 14.40
C LEU A 79 12.75 -4.71 14.26
N ALA A 80 11.66 -4.43 14.97
CA ALA A 80 10.42 -5.21 14.92
C ALA A 80 9.77 -5.18 13.52
N LEU A 81 9.81 -4.01 12.86
CA LEU A 81 9.38 -3.82 11.48
C LEU A 81 10.34 -4.49 10.46
N GLY A 82 11.51 -4.94 10.89
CA GLY A 82 12.52 -5.57 10.04
C GLY A 82 13.18 -4.59 9.08
N PHE A 83 13.28 -3.31 9.45
CA PHE A 83 13.94 -2.27 8.65
C PHE A 83 15.45 -2.27 8.85
N ILE A 84 15.94 -2.90 9.92
CA ILE A 84 17.35 -3.03 10.25
C ILE A 84 17.94 -4.30 9.60
N ALA A 85 19.09 -4.15 8.95
CA ALA A 85 19.88 -5.22 8.37
C ALA A 85 20.84 -5.81 9.42
N GLU A 86 21.54 -4.94 10.16
CA GLU A 86 22.49 -5.30 11.20
C GLU A 86 22.35 -4.35 12.41
N LEU A 87 22.52 -4.90 13.61
CA LEU A 87 22.61 -4.15 14.85
C LEU A 87 23.94 -4.52 15.51
N ASP A 88 24.80 -3.54 15.76
CA ASP A 88 26.13 -3.74 16.34
C ASP A 88 26.97 -4.77 15.56
N GLY A 89 26.88 -4.74 14.22
CA GLY A 89 27.55 -5.68 13.32
C GLY A 89 26.96 -7.11 13.32
N HIS A 90 25.86 -7.35 14.04
CA HIS A 90 25.17 -8.63 14.06
C HIS A 90 23.98 -8.60 13.09
N PRO A 91 23.95 -9.48 12.07
CA PRO A 91 22.84 -9.57 11.14
C PRO A 91 21.52 -9.87 11.84
N GLN A 92 20.49 -9.10 11.49
CA GLN A 92 19.15 -9.26 12.03
C GLN A 92 18.27 -10.06 11.05
N PRO A 93 17.41 -10.95 11.57
CA PRO A 93 16.47 -11.68 10.72
C PRO A 93 15.54 -10.68 10.03
N GLY A 94 15.51 -10.70 8.71
CA GLY A 94 14.59 -9.87 7.94
C GLY A 94 13.17 -10.46 7.99
N GLN A 95 12.16 -9.60 7.87
CA GLN A 95 10.82 -10.08 7.55
C GLN A 95 10.82 -10.76 6.16
N PRO A 96 10.06 -11.86 5.98
CA PRO A 96 9.96 -12.54 4.70
C PRO A 96 9.33 -11.60 3.66
N ALA A 97 9.77 -11.72 2.41
CA ALA A 97 9.18 -10.97 1.31
C ALA A 97 7.67 -11.23 1.22
N MET A 98 6.91 -10.19 0.87
CA MET A 98 5.47 -10.26 0.68
C MET A 98 5.15 -11.36 -0.33
N ARG A 99 4.21 -12.25 0.03
CA ARG A 99 3.70 -13.25 -0.91
C ARG A 99 2.89 -12.55 -1.98
N VAL A 100 3.32 -12.69 -3.22
CA VAL A 100 2.72 -11.99 -4.35
C VAL A 100 1.62 -12.84 -4.99
N SER A 101 0.44 -12.25 -5.21
CA SER A 101 -0.65 -12.90 -5.95
C SER A 101 -0.44 -12.82 -7.46
N LEU A 102 -0.74 -13.91 -8.17
CA LEU A 102 -0.52 -14.05 -9.61
C LEU A 102 0.90 -13.61 -10.02
N PRO A 103 1.97 -14.28 -9.57
CA PRO A 103 3.36 -13.86 -9.83
C PRO A 103 3.72 -13.81 -11.33
N TRP A 104 2.97 -14.53 -12.17
CA TRP A 104 3.09 -14.49 -13.63
C TRP A 104 2.58 -13.17 -14.24
N LEU A 105 1.75 -12.39 -13.54
CA LEU A 105 1.23 -11.10 -14.00
C LEU A 105 2.31 -10.01 -13.83
N ARG A 106 3.13 -9.83 -14.87
CA ARG A 106 4.20 -8.83 -14.93
C ARG A 106 3.69 -7.47 -15.46
N PRO A 107 4.38 -6.35 -15.16
CA PRO A 107 4.01 -5.01 -15.65
C PRO A 107 3.79 -4.96 -17.17
N ARG A 108 4.58 -5.68 -17.97
CA ARG A 108 4.42 -5.74 -19.44
C ARG A 108 3.04 -6.23 -19.91
N HIS A 109 2.32 -7.03 -19.11
CA HIS A 109 1.01 -7.57 -19.49
C HIS A 109 -0.13 -6.56 -19.24
N VAL A 110 0.07 -5.62 -18.31
CA VAL A 110 -0.99 -4.74 -17.77
C VAL A 110 -0.63 -3.26 -17.76
N GLY A 111 0.61 -2.89 -18.10
CA GLY A 111 1.07 -1.50 -18.10
C GLY A 111 0.26 -0.59 -19.02
N TRP A 112 -0.33 -1.15 -20.08
CA TRP A 112 -1.23 -0.44 -20.99
C TRP A 112 -2.52 0.04 -20.31
N LEU A 113 -2.94 -0.55 -19.18
CA LEU A 113 -4.10 -0.10 -18.41
C LEU A 113 -3.90 1.30 -17.82
N LEU A 114 -2.65 1.73 -17.62
CA LEU A 114 -2.32 3.08 -17.17
C LEU A 114 -1.96 4.01 -18.33
N SER A 115 -2.09 3.55 -19.57
CA SER A 115 -1.82 4.39 -20.74
C SER A 115 -2.91 5.45 -20.92
N ARG A 116 -2.52 6.63 -21.43
CA ARG A 116 -3.46 7.70 -21.77
C ARG A 116 -4.53 7.24 -22.76
N THR A 117 -4.17 6.37 -23.70
CA THR A 117 -5.09 5.82 -24.70
C THR A 117 -6.18 4.96 -24.06
N PHE A 118 -5.80 4.07 -23.14
CA PHE A 118 -6.78 3.26 -22.41
C PHE A 118 -7.70 4.13 -21.56
N LEU A 119 -7.14 5.08 -20.81
CA LEU A 119 -7.92 6.00 -19.97
C LEU A 119 -8.88 6.85 -20.80
N ALA A 120 -8.45 7.35 -21.97
CA ALA A 120 -9.31 8.09 -22.88
C ALA A 120 -10.43 7.22 -23.46
N ALA A 121 -10.15 5.97 -23.84
CA ALA A 121 -11.16 5.04 -24.32
C ALA A 121 -12.18 4.69 -23.22
N PHE A 122 -11.72 4.43 -22.00
CA PHE A 122 -12.56 4.15 -20.85
C PHE A 122 -13.46 5.35 -20.48
N ALA A 123 -12.89 6.56 -20.46
CA ALA A 123 -13.63 7.79 -20.26
C ALA A 123 -14.68 7.99 -21.37
N SER A 124 -14.32 7.73 -22.63
CA SER A 124 -15.22 7.87 -23.77
C SER A 124 -16.41 6.91 -23.70
N ILE A 125 -16.20 5.66 -23.29
CA ILE A 125 -17.28 4.69 -23.07
C ILE A 125 -18.19 5.15 -21.94
N THR A 126 -17.62 5.65 -20.85
CA THR A 126 -18.38 6.17 -19.70
C THR A 126 -19.24 7.37 -20.10
N VAL A 127 -18.66 8.34 -20.82
CA VAL A 127 -19.38 9.50 -21.34
C VAL A 127 -20.47 9.08 -22.32
N ALA A 128 -20.19 8.15 -23.24
CA ALA A 128 -21.18 7.63 -24.18
C ALA A 128 -22.37 6.99 -23.44
N GLY A 129 -22.11 6.21 -22.39
CA GLY A 129 -23.16 5.62 -21.55
C GLY A 129 -24.02 6.68 -20.86
N LEU A 130 -23.40 7.73 -20.31
CA LEU A 130 -24.12 8.86 -19.71
C LEU A 130 -24.95 9.63 -20.73
N VAL A 131 -24.41 9.86 -21.94
CA VAL A 131 -25.14 10.51 -23.04
C VAL A 131 -26.34 9.66 -23.46
N VAL A 132 -26.17 8.35 -23.62
CA VAL A 132 -27.28 7.45 -23.93
C VAL A 132 -28.33 7.49 -22.83
N ALA A 133 -27.93 7.44 -21.55
CA ALA A 133 -28.86 7.52 -20.43
C ALA A 133 -29.64 8.84 -20.43
N PHE A 134 -28.96 9.97 -20.68
CA PHE A 134 -29.57 11.30 -20.72
C PHE A 134 -30.51 11.51 -21.91
N LEU A 135 -30.15 10.99 -23.09
CA LEU A 135 -30.97 11.09 -24.29
C LEU A 135 -32.10 10.05 -24.34
N SER A 136 -31.98 8.95 -23.57
CA SER A 136 -33.01 7.93 -23.51
C SER A 136 -34.28 8.48 -22.89
N ARG A 137 -35.41 8.28 -23.59
CA ARG A 137 -36.75 8.52 -23.04
C ARG A 137 -37.29 7.31 -22.28
N ALA A 138 -36.47 6.28 -22.11
CA ALA A 138 -36.85 5.10 -21.36
C ALA A 138 -37.04 5.48 -19.89
N PRO A 139 -38.05 4.92 -19.20
CA PRO A 139 -38.16 5.10 -17.77
C PRO A 139 -36.93 4.54 -17.08
N LEU A 140 -36.49 5.20 -16.00
CA LEU A 140 -35.42 4.67 -15.16
C LEU A 140 -35.79 3.25 -14.69
N PRO A 141 -34.80 2.34 -14.57
CA PRO A 141 -35.06 0.99 -14.11
C PRO A 141 -35.78 1.03 -12.75
N SER A 142 -36.93 0.38 -12.69
CA SER A 142 -37.68 0.24 -11.43
C SER A 142 -37.05 -0.86 -10.56
N TYR A 143 -37.49 -1.00 -9.32
CA TYR A 143 -37.02 -2.06 -8.44
C TYR A 143 -37.23 -3.47 -9.02
N HIS A 144 -38.17 -3.66 -9.96
CA HIS A 144 -38.37 -4.92 -10.67
C HIS A 144 -37.19 -5.33 -11.55
N ALA A 145 -36.31 -4.39 -11.93
CA ALA A 145 -35.05 -4.72 -12.59
C ALA A 145 -34.09 -5.48 -11.65
N LEU A 146 -34.16 -5.20 -10.35
CA LEU A 146 -33.43 -5.94 -9.31
C LEU A 146 -34.23 -7.18 -8.86
N LEU A 147 -35.53 -7.03 -8.65
CA LEU A 147 -36.44 -8.11 -8.25
C LEU A 147 -37.15 -8.73 -9.46
N TRP A 148 -36.35 -9.27 -10.38
CA TRP A 148 -36.82 -9.75 -11.69
C TRP A 148 -37.55 -11.10 -11.65
N SER A 149 -37.51 -11.80 -10.52
CA SER A 149 -38.18 -13.10 -10.33
C SER A 149 -39.13 -13.07 -9.14
N GLY A 150 -40.27 -13.75 -9.27
CA GLY A 150 -41.19 -13.99 -8.15
C GLY A 150 -40.63 -14.88 -7.05
N HIS A 151 -39.51 -15.57 -7.31
CA HIS A 151 -38.80 -16.39 -6.32
C HIS A 151 -37.64 -15.60 -5.72
N GLY A 152 -37.83 -15.08 -4.50
CA GLY A 152 -36.79 -14.28 -3.82
C GLY A 152 -35.46 -15.02 -3.63
N SER A 153 -35.48 -16.34 -3.48
CA SER A 153 -34.27 -17.17 -3.39
C SER A 153 -33.43 -17.12 -4.68
N VAL A 154 -34.07 -17.15 -5.86
CA VAL A 154 -33.39 -17.06 -7.16
C VAL A 154 -32.75 -15.69 -7.32
N VAL A 155 -33.47 -14.63 -6.95
CA VAL A 155 -32.93 -13.26 -6.95
C VAL A 155 -31.71 -13.18 -6.04
N LEU A 156 -31.80 -13.67 -4.81
CA LEU A 156 -30.73 -13.61 -3.82
C LEU A 156 -29.46 -14.35 -4.28
N VAL A 157 -29.60 -15.60 -4.73
CA VAL A 157 -28.46 -16.42 -5.20
C VAL A 157 -27.82 -15.77 -6.43
N THR A 158 -28.61 -15.25 -7.35
CA THR A 158 -28.10 -14.57 -8.55
C THR A 158 -27.33 -13.31 -8.18
N HIS A 159 -27.88 -12.47 -7.30
CA HIS A 159 -27.21 -11.24 -6.86
C HIS A 159 -25.95 -11.54 -6.04
N ALA A 160 -25.97 -12.58 -5.20
CA ALA A 160 -24.79 -13.02 -4.48
C ALA A 160 -23.68 -13.47 -5.46
N ALA A 161 -24.03 -14.26 -6.47
CA ALA A 161 -23.08 -14.70 -7.49
C ALA A 161 -22.48 -13.52 -8.27
N ILE A 162 -23.33 -12.59 -8.75
CA ILE A 162 -22.89 -11.38 -9.44
C ILE A 162 -22.00 -10.54 -8.52
N GLY A 163 -22.41 -10.32 -7.27
CA GLY A 163 -21.66 -9.55 -6.29
C GLY A 163 -20.28 -10.12 -6.03
N TRP A 164 -20.16 -11.44 -5.85
CA TRP A 164 -18.87 -12.11 -5.70
C TRP A 164 -17.99 -12.01 -6.94
N VAL A 165 -18.56 -12.14 -8.14
CA VAL A 165 -17.82 -11.96 -9.39
C VAL A 165 -17.30 -10.52 -9.52
N LEU A 166 -18.15 -9.53 -9.26
CA LEU A 166 -17.76 -8.11 -9.32
C LEU A 166 -16.70 -7.78 -8.26
N LEU A 167 -16.82 -8.31 -7.05
CA LEU A 167 -15.82 -8.17 -6.00
C LEU A 167 -14.48 -8.77 -6.45
N TYR A 168 -14.49 -9.98 -7.00
CA TYR A 168 -13.27 -10.61 -7.51
C TYR A 168 -12.63 -9.81 -8.65
N LEU A 169 -13.44 -9.30 -9.59
CA LEU A 169 -12.96 -8.45 -10.68
C LEU A 169 -12.40 -7.11 -10.15
N HIS A 170 -12.99 -6.54 -9.10
CA HIS A 170 -12.51 -5.34 -8.44
C HIS A 170 -11.11 -5.57 -7.81
N GLU A 171 -10.94 -6.65 -7.07
CA GLU A 171 -9.63 -7.01 -6.51
C GLU A 171 -8.59 -7.32 -7.58
N LEU A 172 -8.98 -8.00 -8.66
CA LEU A 172 -8.11 -8.20 -9.81
C LEU A 172 -7.71 -6.88 -10.48
N ALA A 173 -8.63 -5.90 -10.55
CA ALA A 173 -8.34 -4.58 -11.08
C ALA A 173 -7.31 -3.85 -10.21
N HIS A 174 -7.45 -3.90 -8.87
CA HIS A 174 -6.45 -3.37 -7.94
C HIS A 174 -5.08 -4.04 -8.11
N LEU A 175 -5.05 -5.37 -8.22
CA LEU A 175 -3.82 -6.12 -8.45
C LEU A 175 -3.17 -5.73 -9.79
N ALA A 176 -3.96 -5.65 -10.87
CA ALA A 176 -3.47 -5.26 -12.19
C ALA A 176 -2.93 -3.82 -12.20
N ALA A 177 -3.60 -2.88 -11.52
CA ALA A 177 -3.14 -1.51 -11.35
C ALA A 177 -1.81 -1.44 -10.58
N ALA A 178 -1.69 -2.15 -9.46
CA ALA A 178 -0.43 -2.24 -8.71
C ALA A 178 0.70 -2.80 -9.58
N ARG A 179 0.44 -3.86 -10.35
CA ARG A 179 1.45 -4.43 -11.26
C ARG A 179 1.81 -3.50 -12.42
N ALA A 180 0.84 -2.77 -12.95
CA ALA A 180 1.09 -1.76 -13.98
C ALA A 180 2.01 -0.64 -13.46
N ALA A 181 1.86 -0.28 -12.17
CA ALA A 181 2.73 0.68 -11.48
C ALA A 181 4.07 0.09 -11.00
N GLY A 182 4.35 -1.19 -11.26
CA GLY A 182 5.60 -1.86 -10.84
C GLY A 182 5.64 -2.28 -9.37
N VAL A 183 4.51 -2.22 -8.68
CA VAL A 183 4.37 -2.50 -7.25
C VAL A 183 3.92 -3.96 -7.04
N PRO A 184 4.46 -4.69 -6.04
CA PRO A 184 3.95 -6.01 -5.70
C PRO A 184 2.54 -5.90 -5.09
N GLY A 185 1.66 -6.86 -5.40
CA GLY A 185 0.29 -6.88 -4.88
C GLY A 185 -0.12 -8.27 -4.41
N ARG A 186 -0.93 -8.33 -3.34
CA ARG A 186 -1.42 -9.57 -2.75
C ARG A 186 -2.92 -9.50 -2.49
N ILE A 187 -3.69 -10.40 -3.10
CA ILE A 187 -5.09 -10.61 -2.77
C ILE A 187 -5.16 -11.48 -1.51
N ARG A 188 -5.97 -11.06 -0.54
CA ARG A 188 -6.16 -11.72 0.74
C ARG A 188 -7.65 -11.73 1.08
N LEU A 189 -8.08 -12.75 1.81
CA LEU A 189 -9.33 -12.70 2.53
C LEU A 189 -9.02 -12.22 3.94
N GLY A 190 -9.74 -11.21 4.39
CA GLY A 190 -9.58 -10.58 5.70
C GLY A 190 -10.94 -10.30 6.33
N THR A 191 -10.91 -9.71 7.50
CA THR A 191 -12.11 -9.25 8.20
C THR A 191 -11.97 -7.77 8.50
N ARG A 192 -12.87 -6.95 7.96
CA ARG A 192 -13.04 -5.58 8.42
C ARG A 192 -14.17 -5.58 9.45
N LEU A 193 -13.78 -5.51 10.72
CA LEU A 193 -14.65 -5.81 11.86
C LEU A 193 -15.30 -7.20 11.70
N GLN A 194 -16.63 -7.29 11.72
CA GLN A 194 -17.36 -8.55 11.54
C GLN A 194 -17.54 -8.98 10.06
N PHE A 195 -17.13 -8.18 9.08
CA PHE A 195 -17.38 -8.45 7.66
C PHE A 195 -16.19 -9.13 7.01
N LEU A 196 -16.44 -10.30 6.40
CA LEU A 196 -15.47 -10.95 5.52
C LEU A 196 -15.30 -10.12 4.25
N VAL A 197 -14.06 -9.77 3.95
CA VAL A 197 -13.70 -8.98 2.76
C VAL A 197 -12.64 -9.71 1.96
N ALA A 198 -12.71 -9.60 0.64
CA ALA A 198 -11.54 -9.77 -0.20
C ALA A 198 -10.90 -8.41 -0.35
N GLU A 199 -9.57 -8.33 -0.17
CA GLU A 199 -8.83 -7.09 -0.32
C GLU A 199 -7.47 -7.35 -0.98
N THR A 200 -7.03 -6.39 -1.77
CA THR A 200 -5.73 -6.39 -2.41
C THR A 200 -4.82 -5.44 -1.66
N ASP A 201 -3.83 -6.01 -1.00
CA ASP A 201 -2.74 -5.26 -0.41
C ASP A 201 -1.89 -4.67 -1.53
N VAL A 202 -1.92 -3.33 -1.60
CA VAL A 202 -1.17 -2.49 -2.56
C VAL A 202 -0.21 -1.56 -1.83
N SER A 203 0.21 -1.88 -0.61
CA SER A 203 1.00 -0.99 0.26
C SER A 203 2.30 -0.50 -0.39
N GLY A 204 2.88 -1.25 -1.31
CA GLY A 204 4.05 -0.77 -2.07
C GLY A 204 3.78 0.48 -2.94
N VAL A 205 2.54 0.91 -3.13
CA VAL A 205 2.21 2.16 -3.84
C VAL A 205 2.75 3.39 -3.10
N TRP A 206 2.96 3.28 -1.79
CA TRP A 206 3.60 4.32 -0.99
C TRP A 206 5.04 4.61 -1.45
N ALA A 207 5.72 3.63 -2.04
CA ALA A 207 7.04 3.80 -2.65
C ALA A 207 7.02 4.28 -4.11
N SER A 208 5.84 4.37 -4.75
CA SER A 208 5.76 4.86 -6.12
C SER A 208 6.15 6.36 -6.15
N PRO A 209 6.89 6.81 -7.18
CA PRO A 209 7.14 8.23 -7.37
C PRO A 209 5.79 8.92 -7.41
N GLY A 210 5.55 9.87 -6.50
CA GLY A 210 4.34 10.67 -6.52
C GLY A 210 4.15 11.20 -7.93
N GLY A 211 2.99 10.93 -8.53
CA GLY A 211 2.73 11.34 -9.89
C GLY A 211 2.81 12.86 -9.99
N THR A 212 3.93 13.38 -10.49
CA THR A 212 3.92 14.65 -11.22
C THR A 212 3.27 14.34 -12.57
N ALA A 213 1.94 14.37 -12.58
CA ALA A 213 1.15 14.47 -13.79
C ALA A 213 0.49 15.85 -13.82
#